data_AF-A0A8J9S3F4-F1
#
_entry.id   AF-A0A8J9S3F4-F1
#
_cell.length_a   1.000
_cell.length_b   1.000
_cell.length_c   1.000
_cell.angle_alpha   90.00
_cell.angle_beta   90.00
_cell.angle_gamma   90.00
#
_symmetry.space_group_name_H-M   'P 1'
#
loop_
_entity.id
_entity.type
_entity.pdbx_description
1 polymer ?
#
loop_
_entity_poly.entity_id
_entity_poly.type
_entity_poly.pdbx_seq_one_letter_code
_entity_poly.pdbx_strand_id
1 'polypeptide(L)'
;MTSTLTLSVRPERFAIYKFPPDTTPPSWIFDESFYSISRTEDELSVVSAERAIPDSPDVLVERDWTTLKVEGPLDFALTGILSSLASPLANAGISIFAISTYDTDYLL
;
A
#
# COMPACT_ATOMS: atom_id res chain seq x y z
N MET A 1 -1.07 25.29 12.00
CA MET A 1 -2.04 25.40 10.89
C MET A 1 -2.44 23.98 10.52
N THR A 2 -3.72 23.65 10.54
CA THR A 2 -4.19 22.34 10.06
C THR A 2 -4.25 22.41 8.54
N SER A 3 -3.31 21.74 7.85
CA SER A 3 -3.37 21.59 6.41
C SER A 3 -4.48 20.59 6.05
N THR A 4 -5.42 21.01 5.21
CA THR A 4 -6.46 20.13 4.69
C THR A 4 -5.85 19.23 3.62
N LEU A 5 -6.01 17.92 3.76
CA LEU A 5 -5.60 16.93 2.77
C LEU A 5 -6.80 16.49 1.95
N THR A 6 -6.63 16.45 0.62
CA THR A 6 -7.62 15.86 -0.30
C THR A 6 -7.23 14.41 -0.55
N LEU A 7 -8.18 13.50 -0.37
CA LEU A 7 -7.96 12.07 -0.56
C LEU A 7 -8.84 11.55 -1.69
N SER A 8 -8.27 10.70 -2.55
CA SER A 8 -9.00 9.98 -3.59
C SER A 8 -9.02 8.49 -3.29
N VAL A 9 -10.20 7.88 -3.40
CA VAL A 9 -10.38 6.43 -3.24
C VAL A 9 -10.22 5.76 -4.61
N ARG A 10 -9.45 4.68 -4.67
CA ARG A 10 -9.42 3.83 -5.86
C ARG A 10 -10.58 2.82 -5.82
N PRO A 11 -11.29 2.59 -6.95
CA PRO A 11 -12.46 1.71 -6.96
C PRO A 11 -12.11 0.22 -6.91
N GLU A 12 -10.88 -0.13 -7.23
CA GLU A 12 -10.40 -1.52 -7.24
C GLU A 12 -9.98 -2.00 -5.85
N ARG A 13 -10.14 -3.31 -5.62
CA ARG A 13 -9.69 -3.98 -4.40
C ARG A 13 -8.22 -4.36 -4.52
N PHE A 14 -7.50 -4.25 -3.42
CA PHE A 14 -6.09 -4.58 -3.33
C PHE A 14 -5.86 -5.74 -2.38
N ALA A 15 -4.73 -6.40 -2.58
CA ALA A 15 -4.21 -7.38 -1.65
C ALA A 15 -2.73 -7.13 -1.38
N ILE A 16 -2.28 -7.55 -0.19
CA ILE A 16 -0.90 -7.53 0.24
C ILE A 16 -0.42 -8.98 0.24
N TYR A 17 0.52 -9.29 -0.65
CA TYR A 17 1.12 -10.60 -0.76
C TYR A 17 2.50 -10.59 -0.09
N LYS A 18 2.76 -11.61 0.71
CA LYS A 18 4.08 -11.91 1.23
C LYS A 18 4.61 -13.15 0.54
N PHE A 19 5.69 -12.99 -0.22
CA PHE A 19 6.43 -14.08 -0.83
C PHE A 19 7.78 -14.29 -0.11
N PRO A 20 8.43 -15.47 -0.27
CA PRO A 20 9.79 -15.69 0.19
C PRO A 20 10.79 -14.65 -0.37
N PRO A 21 11.87 -14.33 0.37
CA PRO A 21 12.80 -13.24 0.03
C PRO A 21 13.56 -13.43 -1.28
N ASP A 22 13.73 -14.67 -1.75
CA ASP A 22 14.41 -14.98 -3.02
C ASP A 22 13.46 -15.10 -4.22
N THR A 23 12.16 -14.85 -4.00
CA THR A 23 11.14 -14.96 -5.05
C THR A 23 11.37 -13.91 -6.13
N THR A 24 11.45 -14.32 -7.39
CA THR A 24 11.39 -13.36 -8.50
C THR A 24 9.97 -12.79 -8.55
N PRO A 25 9.79 -11.44 -8.60
CA PRO A 25 8.46 -10.86 -8.61
C PRO A 25 7.63 -11.44 -9.76
N PRO A 26 6.43 -11.97 -9.49
CA PRO A 26 5.58 -12.52 -10.53
C PRO A 26 5.31 -11.49 -11.64
N SER A 27 5.45 -11.92 -12.91
CA SER A 27 5.40 -11.00 -14.05
C SER A 27 4.07 -10.26 -14.20
N TRP A 28 2.97 -10.87 -13.77
CA TRP A 28 1.63 -10.28 -13.84
C TRP A 28 1.48 -9.00 -13.01
N ILE A 29 2.34 -8.78 -12.01
CA ILE A 29 2.33 -7.54 -11.21
C ILE A 29 2.58 -6.32 -12.09
N PHE A 30 3.42 -6.48 -13.12
CA PHE A 30 3.83 -5.38 -13.99
C PHE A 30 2.75 -4.97 -15.00
N ASP A 31 1.69 -5.75 -15.15
CA ASP A 31 0.53 -5.40 -15.98
C ASP A 31 -0.47 -4.49 -15.23
N GLU A 32 -0.30 -4.33 -13.91
CA GLU A 32 -1.22 -3.56 -13.06
C GLU A 32 -0.97 -2.05 -13.14
N SER A 33 -2.04 -1.26 -13.03
CA SER A 33 -1.96 0.21 -13.06
C SER A 33 -1.38 0.84 -11.78
N PHE A 34 -1.41 0.09 -10.68
CA PHE A 34 -0.78 0.43 -9.42
C PHE A 34 -0.25 -0.85 -8.77
N TYR A 35 1.04 -0.83 -8.42
CA TYR A 35 1.65 -1.84 -7.58
C TYR A 35 2.78 -1.22 -6.75
N SER A 36 3.08 -1.85 -5.62
CA SER A 36 4.27 -1.57 -4.81
C SER A 36 4.98 -2.89 -4.55
N ILE A 37 6.30 -2.90 -4.72
CA ILE A 37 7.14 -4.06 -4.45
C ILE A 37 8.24 -3.62 -3.49
N SER A 38 8.29 -4.26 -2.33
CA SER A 38 9.34 -4.05 -1.33
C SER A 38 10.01 -5.39 -1.04
N ARG A 39 11.32 -5.46 -1.28
CA ARG A 39 12.13 -6.64 -0.92
C ARG A 39 12.98 -6.30 0.30
N THR A 40 12.95 -7.17 1.28
CA THR A 40 13.83 -7.17 2.44
C THR A 40 14.62 -8.49 2.47
N GLU A 41 15.46 -8.67 3.48
CA GLU A 41 16.12 -9.95 3.75
C GLU A 41 15.12 -11.05 4.15
N ASP A 42 13.95 -10.65 4.67
CA ASP A 42 12.95 -11.58 5.23
C ASP A 42 11.86 -11.95 4.23
N GLU A 43 11.54 -11.07 3.27
CA GLU A 43 10.41 -11.28 2.36
C GLU A 43 10.47 -10.44 1.08
N LEU A 44 9.60 -10.81 0.14
CA LEU A 44 9.12 -9.94 -0.92
C LEU A 44 7.66 -9.57 -0.64
N SER A 45 7.42 -8.33 -0.25
CA SER A 45 6.09 -7.76 -0.05
C SER A 45 5.61 -7.11 -1.34
N VAL A 46 4.40 -7.47 -1.78
CA VAL A 46 3.78 -6.93 -2.99
C VAL A 46 2.39 -6.41 -2.64
N VAL A 47 2.10 -5.18 -3.02
CA VAL A 47 0.74 -4.63 -3.04
C VAL A 47 0.33 -4.46 -4.49
N SER A 48 -0.81 -5.03 -4.87
CA SER A 48 -1.37 -4.92 -6.22
C SER A 48 -2.88 -5.12 -6.18
N ALA A 49 -3.55 -4.97 -7.33
CA ALA A 49 -4.93 -5.39 -7.46
C ALA A 49 -5.10 -6.83 -6.95
N GLU A 50 -6.22 -7.06 -6.28
CA GLU A 50 -6.50 -8.37 -5.72
C GLU A 50 -6.68 -9.40 -6.85
N ARG A 51 -5.96 -10.52 -6.72
CA ARG A 51 -5.93 -11.59 -7.69
C ARG A 51 -6.01 -12.94 -6.99
N ALA A 52 -6.66 -13.89 -7.64
CA ALA A 52 -6.55 -15.29 -7.28
C ALA A 52 -5.16 -15.79 -7.70
N ILE A 53 -4.40 -16.30 -6.74
CA ILE A 53 -3.13 -16.99 -6.96
C ILE A 53 -3.30 -18.45 -6.50
N PRO A 54 -2.55 -19.41 -7.07
CA PRO A 54 -2.57 -20.78 -6.58
C PRO A 54 -2.22 -20.82 -5.09
N ASP A 55 -2.93 -21.65 -4.33
CA ASP A 55 -2.60 -21.87 -2.92
C ASP A 55 -1.17 -22.39 -2.81
N SER A 56 -0.36 -21.66 -2.06
CA SER A 56 1.02 -22.01 -1.75
C SER A 56 1.23 -21.81 -0.25
N PRO A 57 1.80 -22.80 0.47
CA PRO A 57 2.05 -22.66 1.91
C PRO A 57 3.06 -21.55 2.22
N ASP A 58 3.89 -21.18 1.24
CA ASP A 58 4.96 -20.19 1.40
C ASP A 58 4.52 -18.77 1.01
N VAL A 59 3.27 -18.58 0.60
CA VAL A 59 2.72 -17.27 0.22
C VAL A 59 1.57 -16.91 1.14
N LEU A 60 1.68 -15.78 1.82
CA LEU A 60 0.57 -15.22 2.60
C LEU A 60 -0.11 -14.10 1.82
N VAL A 61 -1.42 -13.95 2.00
CA VAL A 61 -2.20 -12.93 1.31
C VAL A 61 -3.21 -12.32 2.26
N GLU A 62 -3.15 -11.00 2.42
CA GLU A 62 -4.19 -10.20 3.07
C GLU A 62 -5.03 -9.52 1.98
N ARG A 63 -6.34 -9.76 1.98
CA ARG A 63 -7.28 -9.40 0.91
C ARG A 63 -8.24 -8.27 1.31
N ASP A 64 -9.08 -7.85 0.37
CA ASP A 64 -10.17 -6.90 0.59
C ASP A 64 -9.76 -5.46 0.98
N TRP A 65 -8.52 -5.08 0.74
CA TRP A 65 -8.01 -3.73 1.03
C TRP A 65 -8.52 -2.69 0.01
N THR A 66 -8.58 -1.42 0.42
CA THR A 66 -8.97 -0.28 -0.43
C THR A 66 -7.96 0.83 -0.27
N THR A 67 -7.56 1.46 -1.37
CA THR A 67 -6.48 2.45 -1.34
C THR A 67 -7.02 3.89 -1.32
N LEU A 68 -6.56 4.67 -0.36
CA LEU A 68 -6.64 6.13 -0.27
C LEU A 68 -5.34 6.74 -0.79
N LYS A 69 -5.42 7.50 -1.87
CA LYS A 69 -4.31 8.32 -2.36
C LYS A 69 -4.40 9.72 -1.75
N VAL A 70 -3.30 10.23 -1.19
CA VAL A 70 -3.19 11.66 -0.87
C VAL A 70 -2.96 12.43 -2.18
N GLU A 71 -3.82 13.40 -2.48
CA GLU A 71 -3.62 14.24 -3.65
C GLU A 71 -2.44 15.20 -3.42
N GLY A 72 -1.47 15.11 -4.32
CA GLY A 72 -0.16 15.77 -4.26
C GLY A 72 0.39 16.05 -5.66
N PRO A 73 1.56 16.71 -5.77
CA PRO A 73 2.73 16.25 -5.04
C PRO A 73 2.87 16.84 -3.63
N LEU A 74 3.35 16.02 -2.70
CA LEU A 74 3.75 16.41 -1.36
C LEU A 74 5.19 16.92 -1.41
N ASP A 75 5.45 18.09 -0.80
CA ASP A 75 6.81 18.58 -0.61
C ASP A 75 7.53 17.69 0.42
N PHE A 76 8.73 17.22 0.09
CA PHE A 76 9.56 16.37 0.97
C PHE A 76 9.88 17.01 2.33
N ALA A 77 9.85 18.35 2.43
CA ALA A 77 10.04 19.04 3.70
C ALA A 77 8.82 18.95 4.63
N LEU A 78 7.67 18.49 4.14
CA LEU A 78 6.47 18.32 4.95
C LEU A 78 6.67 17.20 5.97
N THR A 79 6.41 17.52 7.22
CA THR A 79 6.44 16.55 8.32
C THR A 79 5.04 16.38 8.89
N GLY A 80 4.76 15.20 9.42
CA GLY A 80 3.50 14.90 10.10
C GLY A 80 2.30 14.60 9.19
N ILE A 81 2.47 14.53 7.87
CA ILE A 81 1.39 14.13 6.94
C ILE A 81 0.90 12.72 7.25
N LEU A 82 1.80 11.73 7.31
CA LEU A 82 1.40 10.36 7.65
C LEU A 82 0.78 10.27 9.05
N SER A 83 1.29 11.06 10.02
CA SER A 83 0.73 11.12 11.38
C SER A 83 -0.69 11.69 11.38
N SER A 84 -0.97 12.74 10.60
CA SER A 84 -2.30 13.35 10.51
C SER A 84 -3.33 12.44 9.86
N LEU A 85 -2.89 11.51 9.00
CA LEU A 85 -3.72 10.48 8.39
C LEU A 85 -3.90 9.25 9.29
N ALA A 86 -2.83 8.76 9.90
CA ALA A 86 -2.85 7.55 10.72
C ALA A 86 -3.59 7.74 12.06
N SER A 87 -3.42 8.91 12.70
CA SER A 87 -4.01 9.18 14.02
C SER A 87 -5.54 9.00 14.08
N PRO A 88 -6.36 9.60 13.18
CA PRO A 88 -7.81 9.40 13.21
C PRO A 88 -8.23 7.95 12.92
N LEU A 89 -7.52 7.25 12.02
CA LEU A 89 -7.81 5.85 11.68
C LEU A 89 -7.49 4.92 12.85
N ALA A 90 -6.35 5.11 13.51
CA ALA A 90 -5.98 4.39 14.72
C ALA A 90 -6.98 4.60 15.86
N ASN A 91 -7.46 5.84 16.06
CA ASN A 91 -8.50 6.15 17.05
C ASN A 91 -9.84 5.45 16.75
N ALA A 92 -10.11 5.16 15.48
CA ALA A 92 -11.27 4.39 15.04
C ALA A 92 -11.03 2.86 15.05
N GLY A 93 -9.84 2.39 15.44
CA GLY A 93 -9.48 0.97 15.41
C GLY A 93 -9.30 0.41 13.99
N ILE A 94 -9.06 1.28 13.01
CA ILE A 94 -8.85 0.90 11.60
C ILE A 94 -7.34 0.71 11.38
N SER A 95 -6.95 -0.51 11.04
CA SER A 95 -5.59 -0.81 10.62
C SER A 95 -5.29 -0.12 9.29
N ILE A 96 -4.04 0.30 9.10
CA ILE A 96 -3.59 0.91 7.85
C ILE A 96 -2.34 0.22 7.34
N PHE A 97 -2.14 0.27 6.03
CA PHE A 97 -0.90 -0.08 5.36
C PHE A 97 -0.42 1.10 4.50
N ALA A 98 0.66 1.76 4.93
CA ALA A 98 1.14 2.99 4.30
C ALA A 98 2.21 2.69 3.23
N ILE A 99 2.08 3.34 2.08
CA ILE A 99 3.03 3.27 0.96
C ILE A 99 3.36 4.69 0.52
N SER A 100 4.61 5.10 0.72
CA SER A 100 5.11 6.37 0.17
C SER A 100 5.70 6.15 -1.22
N THR A 101 5.44 7.08 -2.13
CA THR A 101 6.16 7.20 -3.40
C THR A 101 6.95 8.51 -3.41
N TYR A 102 7.60 8.82 -4.53
CA TYR A 102 8.29 10.09 -4.68
C TYR A 102 7.32 11.29 -4.61
N ASP A 103 6.14 11.16 -5.20
CA ASP A 103 5.20 12.29 -5.31
C ASP A 103 4.23 12.38 -4.14
N THR A 104 3.82 11.25 -3.56
CA THR A 104 2.74 11.25 -2.57
C THR A 104 2.68 9.97 -1.73
N ASP A 105 1.78 9.94 -0.75
CA ASP A 105 1.47 8.79 0.07
C ASP A 105 0.16 8.12 -0.33
N TYR A 106 0.12 6.80 -0.14
CA TYR A 106 -1.05 5.95 -0.24
C TYR A 106 -1.27 5.25 1.10
N LEU A 107 -2.52 5.17 1.53
CA LEU A 107 -2.92 4.38 2.69
C LEU A 107 -3.91 3.33 2.20
N LEU A 108 -3.66 2.07 2.52
CA LEU A 108 -4.62 1.00 2.40
C LEU A 108 -5.26 0.74 3.77
#